data_AF-A0A453N104-F1
#
_entry.id   AF-A0A453N104-F1
#
_cell.length_a   1.000
_cell.length_b   1.000
_cell.length_c   1.000
_cell.angle_alpha   90.00
_cell.angle_beta   90.00
_cell.angle_gamma   90.00
#
_symmetry.space_group_name_H-M   'P 1'
#
loop_
_entity.id
_entity.type
_entity.pdbx_description
1 polymer ?
#
loop_
_entity_poly.entity_id
_entity_poly.type
_entity_poly.pdbx_seq_one_letter_code
_entity_poly.pdbx_strand_id
1 'polypeptide(L)'
;MDDCNIDGRKISSRSLKHLSITHCGYDLDCRLNISTPGLVSLKLDWFWGKTPFLENMALLQTACVNIGEGCEDVCLNYNSGVFCDANKNGCGNCLSKNDGRSDCVLLGGISSAKHLELISELGKFIFTRDLKCCPTFSKLKTLLLNEYWCEAPDLDPLACILQNSPVLEKLTLQLFSKVYKSSKWTTVLVLNAIISYLYWSNVFSYHRDQIIKWK
;
A
#
# COMPACT_ATOMS: atom_id res chain seq x y z
N MET A 1 26.09 4.74 14.22
CA MET A 1 24.73 4.56 13.70
C MET A 1 23.86 4.59 14.93
N ASP A 2 23.13 5.69 15.11
CA ASP A 2 22.32 5.89 16.30
C ASP A 2 21.03 5.09 16.12
N ASP A 3 21.06 3.83 16.54
CA ASP A 3 19.89 2.97 16.56
C ASP A 3 18.88 3.55 17.56
N CYS A 4 17.86 4.22 17.04
CA CYS A 4 16.79 4.79 17.84
C CYS A 4 15.90 3.65 18.34
N ASN A 5 16.20 3.12 19.52
CA ASN A 5 15.40 2.08 20.16
C ASN A 5 14.15 2.71 20.79
N ILE A 6 13.01 2.65 20.10
CA ILE A 6 11.72 3.12 20.62
C ILE A 6 11.18 2.07 21.59
N ASP A 7 11.46 2.22 22.89
CA ASP A 7 11.08 1.28 23.96
C ASP A 7 9.57 1.34 24.33
N GLY A 8 8.72 1.64 23.35
CA GLY A 8 7.29 1.86 23.54
C GLY A 8 6.50 1.23 22.42
N ARG A 9 5.65 0.25 22.75
CA ARG A 9 4.69 -0.41 21.83
C ARG A 9 3.71 0.57 21.14
N LYS A 10 3.76 1.85 21.49
CA LYS A 10 2.86 2.89 20.98
C LYS A 10 3.55 4.26 20.89
N ILE A 11 3.46 4.89 19.72
CA ILE A 11 3.70 6.32 19.53
C ILE A 11 2.33 7.01 19.58
N SER A 12 2.12 7.93 20.52
CA SER A 12 0.91 8.73 20.55
C SER A 12 1.20 10.20 20.80
N SER A 13 0.62 11.07 20.00
CA SER A 13 0.74 12.52 20.19
C SER A 13 -0.46 13.25 19.58
N ARG A 14 -0.95 14.26 20.30
CA ARG A 14 -2.04 15.13 19.84
C ARG A 14 -1.54 16.39 19.12
N SER A 15 -0.29 16.79 19.36
CA SER A 15 0.31 18.00 18.80
C SER A 15 1.22 17.75 17.60
N LEU A 16 1.66 16.50 17.40
CA LEU A 16 2.56 16.14 16.32
C LEU A 16 1.88 16.29 14.95
N LYS A 17 2.50 17.09 14.07
CA LYS A 17 2.02 17.34 12.71
C LYS A 17 2.82 16.60 11.63
N HIS A 18 4.09 16.34 11.89
CA HIS A 18 5.00 15.70 10.94
C HIS A 18 5.73 14.58 11.67
N LEU A 19 5.67 13.37 11.11
CA LEU A 19 6.34 12.20 11.65
C LEU A 19 7.16 11.57 10.52
N SER A 20 8.44 11.35 10.77
CA SER A 20 9.35 10.64 9.87
C SER A 20 10.06 9.56 10.66
N ILE A 21 9.85 8.31 10.28
CA ILE A 21 10.56 7.16 10.82
C ILE A 21 11.42 6.61 9.70
N THR A 22 12.73 6.77 9.87
CA THR A 22 13.73 6.34 8.89
C THR A 22 14.85 5.58 9.56
N HIS A 23 15.28 4.46 8.99
CA HIS A 23 16.40 3.66 9.53
C HIS A 23 16.21 3.29 11.01
N CYS A 24 15.00 2.87 11.36
CA CYS A 24 14.61 2.61 12.75
C CYS A 24 14.24 1.14 12.91
N GLY A 25 14.74 0.49 13.97
CA GLY A 25 14.44 -0.90 14.30
C GLY A 25 13.61 -1.03 15.56
N TYR A 26 12.78 -2.07 15.62
CA TYR A 26 11.93 -2.40 16.77
C TYR A 26 12.00 -3.91 17.06
N ASP A 27 11.61 -4.30 18.28
CA ASP A 27 11.49 -5.69 18.70
C ASP A 27 10.65 -6.51 17.70
N LEU A 28 11.26 -7.54 17.13
CA LEU A 28 10.81 -8.26 15.93
C LEU A 28 9.45 -8.95 16.12
N ASP A 29 9.09 -9.27 17.36
CA ASP A 29 7.88 -10.01 17.62
C ASP A 29 6.59 -9.16 17.61
N CYS A 30 6.69 -7.84 17.85
CA CYS A 30 5.53 -6.98 18.07
C CYS A 30 5.39 -5.85 17.03
N ARG A 31 4.15 -5.48 16.69
CA ARG A 31 3.85 -4.41 15.75
C ARG A 31 3.74 -3.06 16.47
N LEU A 32 4.55 -2.08 16.08
CA LEU A 32 4.48 -0.71 16.61
C LEU A 32 3.12 -0.07 16.29
N ASN A 33 2.43 0.50 17.28
CA ASN A 33 1.18 1.23 17.07
C ASN A 33 1.42 2.75 17.01
N ILE A 34 0.95 3.42 15.95
CA ILE A 34 1.04 4.87 15.79
C ILE A 34 -0.36 5.48 15.86
N SER A 35 -0.57 6.32 16.87
CA SER A 35 -1.84 7.00 17.19
C SER A 35 -1.62 8.51 17.27
N THR A 36 -1.60 9.16 16.10
CA THR A 36 -1.34 10.60 15.98
C THR A 36 -2.43 11.26 15.14
N PRO A 37 -3.61 11.58 15.71
CA PRO A 37 -4.74 12.11 14.94
C PRO A 37 -4.49 13.50 14.34
N GLY A 38 -3.53 14.25 14.92
CA GLY A 38 -3.10 15.58 14.46
C GLY A 38 -2.15 15.58 13.26
N LEU A 39 -1.77 14.40 12.76
CA LEU A 39 -0.71 14.27 11.78
C LEU A 39 -1.15 14.75 10.40
N VAL A 40 -0.30 15.56 9.77
CA VAL A 40 -0.49 16.13 8.43
C VAL A 40 0.45 15.47 7.43
N SER A 41 1.64 15.06 7.86
CA SER A 41 2.62 14.38 7.01
C SER A 41 3.24 13.18 7.72
N LEU A 42 3.30 12.05 7.01
CA LEU A 42 3.91 10.81 7.46
C LEU A 42 4.97 10.36 6.47
N LYS A 43 6.15 9.98 6.98
CA LYS A 43 7.16 9.24 6.22
C LYS A 43 7.56 8.00 6.99
N LEU A 44 7.40 6.84 6.36
CA LEU A 44 7.88 5.54 6.83
C LEU A 44 8.80 4.98 5.75
N ASP A 45 10.10 4.89 6.04
CA ASP A 45 11.10 4.56 5.03
C ASP A 45 12.22 3.75 5.70
N TRP A 46 12.59 2.60 5.16
CA TRP A 46 13.67 1.76 5.72
C TRP A 46 13.52 1.48 7.23
N PHE A 47 12.40 0.88 7.65
CA PHE A 47 12.25 0.38 9.02
C PHE A 47 12.58 -1.12 9.10
N TRP A 48 13.04 -1.58 10.26
CA TRP A 48 13.28 -3.00 10.55
C TRP A 48 12.15 -3.59 11.40
N GLY A 49 11.80 -4.85 11.13
CA GLY A 49 10.73 -5.57 11.83
C GLY A 49 9.39 -5.53 11.09
N LYS A 50 8.28 -5.68 11.82
CA LYS A 50 6.92 -5.67 11.24
C LYS A 50 6.45 -4.24 10.94
N THR A 51 5.69 -4.08 9.85
CA THR A 51 5.11 -2.80 9.43
C THR A 51 4.24 -2.19 10.53
N PRO A 52 4.45 -0.92 10.92
CA PRO A 52 3.66 -0.29 11.98
C PRO A 52 2.16 -0.31 11.70
N PHE A 53 1.38 -0.53 12.76
CA PHE A 53 -0.07 -0.30 12.75
C PHE A 53 -0.36 1.19 12.87
N LEU A 54 -1.16 1.72 11.97
CA LEU A 54 -1.56 3.12 11.90
C LEU A 54 -3.04 3.24 12.25
N GLU A 55 -3.34 3.94 13.34
CA GLU A 55 -4.71 4.39 13.61
C GLU A 55 -5.14 5.43 12.56
N ASN A 56 -6.45 5.62 12.38
CA ASN A 56 -7.00 6.56 11.40
C ASN A 56 -6.50 8.00 11.62
N MET A 57 -5.77 8.55 10.65
CA MET A 57 -5.23 9.91 10.70
C MET A 57 -6.05 10.86 9.81
N ALA A 58 -7.21 11.31 10.28
CA ALA A 58 -8.16 12.08 9.46
C ALA A 58 -7.62 13.39 8.83
N LEU A 59 -6.56 13.98 9.42
CA LEU A 59 -5.94 15.23 8.98
C LEU A 59 -4.76 15.03 8.02
N LEU A 60 -4.40 13.79 7.72
CA LEU A 60 -3.24 13.48 6.89
C LEU A 60 -3.42 14.05 5.48
N GLN A 61 -2.38 14.73 4.99
CA GLN A 61 -2.33 15.29 3.64
C GLN A 61 -1.35 14.54 2.76
N THR A 62 -0.17 14.20 3.31
CA THR A 62 0.88 13.50 2.58
C THR A 62 1.32 12.26 3.36
N ALA A 63 1.52 11.15 2.67
CA ALA A 63 2.16 9.97 3.24
C ALA A 63 3.12 9.33 2.24
N CYS A 64 4.33 9.04 2.70
CA CYS A 64 5.32 8.25 1.97
C CYS A 64 5.59 6.98 2.77
N VAL A 65 5.37 5.83 2.15
CA VAL A 65 5.59 4.52 2.74
C VAL A 65 6.45 3.70 1.79
N ASN A 66 7.66 3.35 2.25
CA ASN A 66 8.60 2.53 1.54
C ASN A 66 8.92 1.27 2.36
N ILE A 67 8.43 0.12 1.89
CA ILE A 67 8.61 -1.19 2.53
C ILE A 67 9.79 -1.90 1.84
N GLY A 68 10.98 -1.71 2.40
CA GLY A 68 12.23 -2.29 1.88
C GLY A 68 12.62 -3.63 2.52
N GLU A 69 13.84 -4.07 2.24
CA GLU A 69 14.44 -5.35 2.65
C GLU A 69 14.20 -5.68 4.13
N GLY A 70 14.45 -4.72 5.03
CA GLY A 70 14.38 -4.91 6.48
C GLY A 70 12.99 -5.17 7.07
N CYS A 71 11.92 -5.08 6.28
CA CYS A 71 10.57 -5.43 6.74
C CYS A 71 10.36 -6.95 6.80
N GLU A 72 9.83 -7.44 7.92
CA GLU A 72 9.58 -8.87 8.16
C GLU A 72 8.21 -9.37 7.69
N ASP A 73 7.31 -8.47 7.25
CA ASP A 73 6.04 -8.86 6.64
C ASP A 73 6.25 -9.38 5.20
N VAL A 74 6.96 -10.52 5.11
CA VAL A 74 7.39 -11.19 3.88
C VAL A 74 6.58 -12.45 3.66
N CYS A 75 6.25 -12.68 2.39
CA CYS A 75 5.71 -13.92 1.89
C CYS A 75 6.83 -14.79 1.31
N LEU A 76 7.25 -15.83 2.05
CA LEU A 76 8.41 -16.66 1.69
C LEU A 76 8.26 -17.41 0.34
N ASN A 77 7.02 -17.61 -0.13
CA ASN A 77 6.72 -18.31 -1.37
C ASN A 77 6.54 -17.37 -2.58
N TYR A 78 6.89 -16.08 -2.47
CA TYR A 78 6.73 -15.15 -3.59
C TYR A 78 7.44 -15.62 -4.87
N ASN A 79 8.65 -16.16 -4.74
CA ASN A 79 9.45 -16.63 -5.88
C ASN A 79 8.86 -17.86 -6.60
N SER A 80 7.90 -18.56 -5.98
CA SER A 80 7.14 -19.63 -6.64
C SER A 80 5.85 -19.12 -7.31
N GLY A 81 5.70 -17.80 -7.47
CA GLY A 81 4.51 -17.17 -8.04
C GLY A 81 3.34 -17.11 -7.06
N VAL A 82 3.60 -17.30 -5.77
CA VAL A 82 2.57 -17.33 -4.74
C VAL A 82 2.42 -15.95 -4.12
N PHE A 83 1.33 -15.29 -4.51
CA PHE A 83 0.91 -14.01 -3.96
C PHE A 83 -0.04 -14.26 -2.79
N CYS A 84 -0.15 -13.31 -1.86
CA CYS A 84 -1.32 -13.30 -0.98
C CYS A 84 -2.55 -13.25 -1.87
N ASP A 85 -3.44 -14.24 -1.73
CA ASP A 85 -4.65 -14.52 -2.52
C ASP A 85 -4.55 -15.62 -3.59
N ALA A 86 -3.36 -16.12 -3.93
CA ALA A 86 -3.24 -17.21 -4.92
C ALA A 86 -3.68 -18.59 -4.38
N ASN A 87 -3.57 -18.83 -3.06
CA ASN A 87 -4.04 -20.05 -2.40
C ASN A 87 -4.03 -19.89 -0.86
N LYS A 88 -5.01 -20.43 -0.13
CA LYS A 88 -5.02 -20.45 1.35
C LYS A 88 -3.78 -21.13 1.97
N ASN A 89 -3.11 -21.98 1.20
CA ASN A 89 -1.91 -22.71 1.60
C ASN A 89 -0.62 -22.07 1.09
N GLY A 90 -0.70 -20.99 0.32
CA GLY A 90 0.44 -20.42 -0.38
C GLY A 90 1.32 -19.56 0.51
N CYS A 91 0.74 -18.83 1.46
CA CYS A 91 1.50 -17.91 2.28
C CYS A 91 0.90 -17.82 3.69
N GLY A 92 1.49 -18.59 4.61
CA GLY A 92 1.01 -18.73 5.99
C GLY A 92 0.96 -17.42 6.75
N ASN A 93 1.81 -16.44 6.39
CA ASN A 93 1.87 -15.12 7.01
C ASN A 93 0.79 -14.14 6.50
N CYS A 94 0.15 -14.41 5.35
CA CYS A 94 -0.94 -13.57 4.84
C CYS A 94 -2.24 -13.72 5.65
N LEU A 95 -2.42 -14.88 6.29
CA LEU A 95 -3.56 -15.15 7.15
C LEU A 95 -3.15 -14.80 8.57
N SER A 96 -3.77 -13.76 9.14
CA SER A 96 -3.58 -13.28 10.50
C SER A 96 -3.85 -14.40 11.51
N LYS A 97 -2.86 -15.27 11.75
CA LYS A 97 -3.07 -16.43 12.63
C LYS A 97 -2.96 -16.07 14.10
N ASN A 98 -2.45 -14.90 14.50
CA ASN A 98 -2.07 -14.67 15.90
C ASN A 98 -2.41 -13.29 16.50
N ASP A 99 -2.97 -12.33 15.75
CA ASP A 99 -3.09 -10.94 16.22
C ASP A 99 -4.50 -10.55 16.72
N GLY A 100 -5.53 -11.38 16.47
CA GLY A 100 -6.93 -11.09 16.84
C GLY A 100 -7.54 -9.82 16.21
N ARG A 101 -6.79 -9.14 15.34
CA ARG A 101 -7.14 -7.85 14.77
C ARG A 101 -7.26 -7.99 13.25
N SER A 102 -8.50 -7.97 12.78
CA SER A 102 -8.88 -7.96 11.36
C SER A 102 -8.69 -6.58 10.70
N ASP A 103 -8.04 -5.64 11.39
CA ASP A 103 -7.94 -4.25 10.97
C ASP A 103 -6.80 -4.08 9.95
N CYS A 104 -7.02 -3.18 9.00
CA CYS A 104 -6.01 -2.76 8.03
C CYS A 104 -4.87 -2.10 8.79
N VAL A 105 -3.65 -2.58 8.57
CA VAL A 105 -2.52 -2.19 9.40
C VAL A 105 -2.01 -0.81 9.02
N LEU A 106 -1.90 -0.52 7.74
CA LEU A 106 -1.27 0.67 7.21
C LEU A 106 -2.22 1.47 6.31
N LEU A 107 -2.85 0.84 5.32
CA LEU A 107 -3.68 1.57 4.34
C LEU A 107 -4.91 2.23 4.98
N GLY A 108 -5.45 1.63 6.04
CA GLY A 108 -6.56 2.23 6.80
C GLY A 108 -6.17 3.57 7.42
N GLY A 109 -4.98 3.65 8.03
CA GLY A 109 -4.48 4.86 8.69
C GLY A 109 -4.18 6.03 7.75
N ILE A 110 -3.75 5.73 6.52
CA ILE A 110 -3.36 6.74 5.51
C ILE A 110 -4.44 7.04 4.46
N SER A 111 -5.61 6.40 4.56
CA SER A 111 -6.70 6.50 3.57
C SER A 111 -7.24 7.92 3.34
N SER A 112 -7.03 8.83 4.30
CA SER A 112 -7.44 10.23 4.24
C SER A 112 -6.49 11.14 3.44
N ALA A 113 -5.30 10.65 3.07
CA ALA A 113 -4.26 11.46 2.44
C ALA A 113 -4.63 11.92 1.03
N LYS A 114 -4.10 13.09 0.64
CA LYS A 114 -4.24 13.65 -0.70
C LYS A 114 -3.11 13.23 -1.63
N HIS A 115 -1.94 12.97 -1.07
CA HIS A 115 -0.74 12.60 -1.79
C HIS A 115 -0.13 11.37 -1.14
N LEU A 116 -0.10 10.26 -1.88
CA LEU A 116 0.47 9.00 -1.42
C LEU A 116 1.63 8.57 -2.31
N GLU A 117 2.69 8.11 -1.67
CA GLU A 117 3.78 7.38 -2.30
C GLU A 117 3.87 6.02 -1.61
N LEU A 118 3.59 4.95 -2.35
CA LEU A 118 3.57 3.58 -1.85
C LEU A 118 4.56 2.74 -2.63
N ILE A 119 5.71 2.51 -2.02
CA ILE A 119 6.81 1.75 -2.60
C ILE A 119 7.00 0.48 -1.78
N SER A 120 7.20 -0.63 -2.45
CA SER A 120 7.52 -1.90 -1.79
C SER A 120 8.50 -2.70 -2.61
N GLU A 121 9.36 -3.45 -1.93
CA GLU A 121 10.04 -4.57 -2.55
C GLU A 121 9.06 -5.71 -2.85
N LEU A 122 9.43 -6.55 -3.80
CA LEU A 122 8.70 -7.77 -4.14
C LEU A 122 8.69 -8.73 -2.95
N GLY A 123 7.65 -9.56 -2.85
CA GLY A 123 7.51 -10.51 -1.74
C GLY A 123 6.98 -9.93 -0.44
N LYS A 124 6.83 -8.61 -0.30
CA LYS A 124 6.13 -8.02 0.85
C LYS A 124 4.62 -8.13 0.67
N PHE A 125 3.88 -8.38 1.74
CA PHE A 125 2.44 -8.63 1.61
C PHE A 125 1.50 -7.57 2.17
N ILE A 126 2.02 -6.55 2.87
CA ILE A 126 1.16 -5.65 3.63
C ILE A 126 0.15 -4.91 2.78
N PHE A 127 0.57 -4.37 1.64
CA PHE A 127 -0.34 -3.64 0.78
C PHE A 127 -1.46 -4.54 0.25
N THR A 128 -1.13 -5.71 -0.32
CA THR A 128 -2.15 -6.66 -0.80
C THR A 128 -3.09 -7.12 0.31
N ARG A 129 -2.58 -7.38 1.52
CA ARG A 129 -3.40 -7.77 2.66
C ARG A 129 -4.36 -6.65 3.05
N ASP A 130 -3.87 -5.43 3.19
CA ASP A 130 -4.67 -4.30 3.62
C ASP A 130 -5.69 -3.86 2.55
N LEU A 131 -5.42 -4.08 1.27
CA LEU A 131 -6.40 -3.86 0.20
C LEU A 131 -7.65 -4.74 0.36
N LYS A 132 -7.56 -5.89 1.03
CA LYS A 132 -8.72 -6.75 1.35
C LYS A 132 -9.70 -6.11 2.31
N CYS A 133 -9.27 -5.10 3.06
CA CYS A 133 -10.18 -4.27 3.84
C CYS A 133 -11.05 -3.33 3.00
N CYS A 134 -10.75 -3.18 1.71
CA CYS A 134 -11.34 -2.16 0.84
C CYS A 134 -11.19 -0.73 1.40
N PRO A 135 -9.96 -0.25 1.70
CA PRO A 135 -9.76 1.12 2.17
C PRO A 135 -10.16 2.10 1.08
N THR A 136 -11.00 3.09 1.40
CA THR A 136 -11.45 4.10 0.43
C THR A 136 -10.59 5.37 0.49
N PHE A 137 -9.94 5.71 -0.62
CA PHE A 137 -9.05 6.88 -0.76
C PHE A 137 -9.81 8.09 -1.34
N SER A 138 -10.84 8.54 -0.61
CA SER A 138 -11.80 9.56 -1.07
C SER A 138 -11.21 10.96 -1.37
N LYS A 139 -9.99 11.25 -0.90
CA LYS A 139 -9.32 12.56 -1.05
C LYS A 139 -8.04 12.49 -1.89
N LEU A 140 -7.67 11.31 -2.37
CA LEU A 140 -6.39 11.06 -3.02
C LEU A 140 -6.34 11.70 -4.39
N LYS A 141 -5.46 12.70 -4.55
CA LYS A 141 -5.24 13.43 -5.81
C LYS A 141 -4.02 12.92 -6.56
N THR A 142 -2.96 12.56 -5.84
CA THR A 142 -1.74 12.05 -6.47
C THR A 142 -1.29 10.74 -5.83
N LEU A 143 -0.97 9.76 -6.67
CA LEU A 143 -0.50 8.45 -6.25
C LEU A 143 0.78 8.10 -7.00
N LEU A 144 1.83 7.76 -6.26
CA LEU A 144 3.06 7.19 -6.80
C LEU A 144 3.18 5.74 -6.33
N LEU A 145 3.37 4.83 -7.29
CA LEU A 145 3.56 3.40 -7.07
C LEU A 145 4.82 2.93 -7.79
N ASN A 146 5.46 1.86 -7.31
CA ASN A 146 6.59 1.22 -8.00
C ASN A 146 6.19 -0.11 -8.68
N GLU A 147 7.17 -0.85 -9.18
CA GLU A 147 6.96 -2.11 -9.91
C GLU A 147 6.18 -3.18 -9.13
N TYR A 148 6.23 -3.18 -7.80
CA TYR A 148 5.48 -4.10 -6.93
C TYR A 148 4.00 -4.21 -7.30
N TRP A 149 3.39 -3.08 -7.63
CA TRP A 149 1.96 -2.99 -7.92
C TRP A 149 1.56 -3.62 -9.25
N CYS A 150 2.55 -3.90 -10.11
CA CYS A 150 2.36 -4.41 -11.47
C CYS A 150 2.75 -5.88 -11.63
N GLU A 151 3.34 -6.50 -10.60
CA GLU A 151 3.89 -7.86 -10.66
C GLU A 151 2.87 -8.94 -10.24
N ALA A 152 1.79 -8.55 -9.57
CA ALA A 152 0.73 -9.47 -9.21
C ALA A 152 -0.07 -9.94 -10.45
N PRO A 153 -0.58 -11.19 -10.45
CA PRO A 153 -1.49 -11.67 -11.48
C PRO A 153 -2.66 -10.70 -11.67
N ASP A 154 -3.07 -10.52 -12.91
CA ASP A 154 -4.21 -9.68 -13.30
C ASP A 154 -4.16 -8.20 -12.86
N LEU A 155 -3.01 -7.74 -12.33
CA LEU A 155 -2.82 -6.40 -11.77
C LEU A 155 -3.81 -6.08 -10.64
N ASP A 156 -4.28 -7.10 -9.92
CA ASP A 156 -5.33 -6.96 -8.90
C ASP A 156 -5.05 -5.87 -7.86
N PRO A 157 -3.83 -5.74 -7.28
CA PRO A 157 -3.53 -4.69 -6.31
C PRO A 157 -3.63 -3.28 -6.91
N LEU A 158 -3.17 -3.12 -8.16
CA LEU A 158 -3.23 -1.85 -8.88
C LEU A 158 -4.68 -1.51 -9.25
N ALA A 159 -5.45 -2.46 -9.78
CA ALA A 159 -6.85 -2.26 -10.07
C ALA A 159 -7.63 -1.88 -8.81
N CYS A 160 -7.40 -2.60 -7.70
CA CYS A 160 -8.07 -2.37 -6.42
C CYS A 160 -7.81 -0.97 -5.86
N ILE A 161 -6.55 -0.51 -5.83
CA ILE A 161 -6.25 0.84 -5.31
C ILE A 161 -6.86 1.93 -6.19
N LEU A 162 -6.88 1.75 -7.52
CA LEU A 162 -7.49 2.69 -8.45
C LEU A 162 -9.01 2.74 -8.30
N GLN A 163 -9.69 1.60 -8.14
CA GLN A 163 -11.14 1.54 -7.87
C GLN A 163 -11.53 2.30 -6.61
N ASN A 164 -10.67 2.23 -5.60
CA ASN A 164 -10.88 2.88 -4.31
C ASN A 164 -10.46 4.36 -4.30
N SER A 165 -9.99 4.92 -5.42
CA SER A 165 -9.46 6.29 -5.53
C SER A 165 -10.25 7.12 -6.56
N PRO A 166 -11.53 7.46 -6.29
CA PRO A 166 -12.43 8.04 -7.29
C PRO A 166 -12.07 9.47 -7.76
N VAL A 167 -11.19 10.18 -7.03
CA VAL A 167 -10.81 11.58 -7.31
C VAL A 167 -9.34 11.72 -7.71
N LEU A 168 -8.70 10.62 -8.11
CA LEU A 168 -7.28 10.61 -8.48
C LEU A 168 -7.03 11.46 -9.73
N GLU A 169 -6.19 12.50 -9.60
CA GLU A 169 -5.83 13.42 -10.67
C GLU A 169 -4.53 13.02 -11.37
N LYS A 170 -3.60 12.38 -10.64
CA LYS A 170 -2.28 11.98 -11.16
C LYS A 170 -1.83 10.64 -10.62
N LEU A 171 -1.55 9.70 -11.51
CA LEU A 171 -0.86 8.44 -11.22
C LEU A 171 0.58 8.51 -11.75
N THR A 172 1.56 8.14 -10.93
CA THR A 172 2.97 8.02 -11.32
C THR A 172 3.42 6.59 -11.04
N LEU A 173 3.93 5.91 -12.07
CA LEU A 173 4.47 4.55 -11.95
C LEU A 173 5.98 4.59 -12.12
N GLN A 174 6.69 4.24 -11.05
CA GLN A 174 8.14 4.17 -11.00
C GLN A 174 8.56 2.72 -11.29
N LEU A 175 8.56 2.37 -12.57
CA LEU A 175 8.94 1.04 -13.03
C LEU A 175 10.45 1.02 -13.26
N PHE A 176 11.21 0.47 -12.31
CA PHE A 176 12.60 0.17 -12.58
C PHE A 176 12.72 -1.18 -13.29
N SER A 177 13.27 -1.16 -14.49
CA SER A 177 13.73 -2.38 -15.13
C SER A 177 14.96 -2.88 -14.37
N LYS A 178 14.75 -3.71 -13.33
CA LYS A 178 15.81 -4.66 -12.96
C LYS A 178 16.02 -5.51 -14.19
N VAL A 179 17.20 -5.40 -14.80
CA VAL A 179 17.62 -6.12 -16.00
C VAL A 179 17.68 -7.62 -15.68
N TYR A 180 16.53 -8.27 -15.57
CA TYR A 180 16.39 -9.66 -15.97
C TYR A 180 16.20 -9.63 -17.48
N LYS A 181 17.04 -10.35 -18.22
CA LYS A 181 17.15 -10.38 -19.70
C LYS A 181 15.87 -10.84 -20.45
N SER A 182 14.70 -10.76 -19.85
CA SER A 182 13.40 -10.92 -20.48
C SER A 182 12.43 -10.01 -19.72
N SER A 183 12.12 -8.81 -20.16
CA SER A 183 11.03 -8.65 -21.11
C SER A 183 10.76 -7.15 -21.33
N LYS A 184 10.97 -6.63 -22.54
CA LYS A 184 10.33 -5.36 -22.94
C LYS A 184 8.80 -5.49 -23.05
N TRP A 185 8.31 -6.73 -23.08
CA TRP A 185 6.90 -7.09 -23.21
C TRP A 185 6.08 -6.84 -21.95
N THR A 186 6.65 -6.99 -20.75
CA THR A 186 5.93 -6.76 -19.47
C THR A 186 5.55 -5.31 -19.29
N THR A 187 6.45 -4.35 -19.56
CA THR A 187 6.11 -2.92 -19.50
C THR A 187 5.00 -2.53 -20.47
N VAL A 188 5.00 -3.10 -21.69
CA VAL A 188 3.95 -2.86 -22.70
C VAL A 188 2.62 -3.47 -22.27
N LEU A 189 2.62 -4.67 -21.68
CA LEU A 189 1.41 -5.31 -21.16
C LEU A 189 0.82 -4.54 -19.97
N VAL A 190 1.65 -4.08 -19.05
CA VAL A 190 1.23 -3.24 -17.92
C VAL A 190 0.60 -1.94 -18.42
N LEU A 191 1.26 -1.24 -19.35
CA LEU A 191 0.69 -0.02 -19.95
C LEU A 191 -0.62 -0.29 -20.70
N ASN A 192 -0.69 -1.35 -21.50
CA ASN A 192 -1.91 -1.71 -22.24
C ASN A 192 -3.05 -2.11 -21.31
N ALA A 193 -2.76 -2.83 -20.23
CA ALA A 193 -3.76 -3.21 -19.23
C ALA A 193 -4.24 -1.99 -18.44
N ILE A 194 -3.36 -1.06 -18.07
CA ILE A 194 -3.73 0.22 -17.45
C ILE A 194 -4.58 1.06 -18.41
N ILE A 195 -4.19 1.17 -19.67
CA ILE A 195 -4.94 1.92 -20.69
C ILE A 195 -6.32 1.28 -20.90
N SER A 196 -6.39 -0.04 -21.03
CA SER A 196 -7.65 -0.78 -21.17
C SER A 196 -8.55 -0.61 -19.96
N TYR A 197 -7.97 -0.66 -18.75
CA TYR A 197 -8.67 -0.43 -17.49
C TYR A 197 -9.20 1.00 -17.35
N LEU A 198 -8.38 2.01 -17.64
CA LEU A 198 -8.80 3.42 -17.65
C LEU A 198 -9.88 3.66 -18.71
N TYR A 199 -9.75 3.04 -19.88
CA TYR A 199 -10.75 3.10 -20.94
C TYR A 199 -12.08 2.49 -20.48
N TRP A 200 -12.07 1.28 -19.89
CA TRP A 200 -13.27 0.63 -19.36
C TRP A 200 -13.88 1.37 -18.16
N SER A 201 -13.05 1.91 -17.26
CA SER A 201 -13.52 2.73 -16.14
C SER A 201 -14.20 4.02 -16.61
N ASN A 202 -13.65 4.68 -17.64
CA ASN A 202 -14.27 5.86 -18.26
C ASN A 202 -15.55 5.52 -19.02
N VAL A 203 -15.59 4.38 -19.73
CA VAL A 203 -16.80 3.88 -20.40
C VAL A 203 -17.89 3.52 -19.38
N PHE A 204 -17.55 2.91 -18.25
CA PHE A 204 -18.50 2.64 -17.16
C PHE A 204 -18.97 3.92 -16.45
N SER A 205 -18.09 4.92 -16.28
CA SER A 205 -18.49 6.23 -15.76
C SER A 205 -19.46 6.93 -16.71
N TYR A 206 -19.18 6.90 -18.02
CA TYR A 206 -20.04 7.47 -19.06
C TYR A 206 -21.42 6.77 -19.12
N HIS A 207 -21.48 5.45 -18.90
CA HIS A 207 -22.75 4.74 -18.82
C HIS A 207 -23.46 4.90 -17.46
N ARG A 208 -22.74 5.17 -16.36
CA ARG A 208 -23.36 5.46 -15.06
C ARG A 208 -24.14 6.79 -15.10
N ASP A 209 -23.64 7.79 -15.82
CA ASP A 209 -24.34 9.08 -16.03
C ASP A 209 -25.54 8.99 -17.01
N GLN A 210 -25.61 7.93 -17.82
CA GLN A 210 -26.74 7.68 -18.74
C GLN A 210 -27.84 6.81 -18.11
N ILE A 211 -27.54 6.02 -17.08
CA ILE A 211 -28.52 5.13 -16.42
C ILE A 211 -29.41 5.89 -15.39
N ILE A 212 -29.04 7.10 -14.96
CA ILE A 212 -29.87 7.95 -14.07
C ILE A 212 -30.88 8.82 -14.85
N LYS A 213 -30.88 8.79 -16.19
CA LYS A 213 -31.76 9.66 -17.01
C LYS A 213 -32.89 8.98 -17.79
N TRP A 214 -33.21 7.73 -17.50
CA TRP A 214 -34.45 7.12 -18.01
C TRP A 214 -35.26 6.53 -16.86
N LYS A 215 -36.17 7.36 -16.33
CA LYS A 215 -37.41 6.95 -15.69
C LYS A 215 -38.55 7.61 -16.43
#